data_AF-Q82H93-F1
#
_entry.id   AF-Q82H93-F1
#
_cell.length_a   1.000
_cell.length_b   1.000
_cell.length_c   1.000
_cell.angle_alpha   90.00
_cell.angle_beta   90.00
_cell.angle_gamma   90.00
#
_symmetry.space_group_name_H-M   'P 1'
#
loop_
_entity.id
_entity.type
_entity.pdbx_description
1 polymer ?
#
loop_
_entity_poly.entity_id
_entity_poly.type
_entity_poly.pdbx_seq_one_letter_code
_entity_poly.pdbx_strand_id
1 'polypeptide(L)'
;MEVVVAVQLKLNRTLLQLRQLAHLLRIPGLLQTVEGDFLLAVEAQGKKDLDKPHSWAYYLAHLYAKYKLPPVLLVVCQDRNTAAWAALPVDIGPPEWPALTVRPLVLGPDNVPMVSAPAEAARDIPLAVLSAMLHGRDRGIDAILKALAAALKGLEVLDPETATIFVELTSQGLDKTWAAKIWRDLVAVDTSFFTSSLSQEIRAEGEAKGRAADILRILDRRGIPVADTDRERITSCDDLDALTLWFDRAITAASIAEVFAEDLSDQEQ
;
A
#
# COMPACT_ATOMS: atom_id res chain seq x y z
N MET A 1 -2.43 -6.85 -5.85
CA MET A 1 -3.61 -6.37 -5.10
C MET A 1 -3.07 -5.41 -4.07
N GLU A 2 -2.84 -4.17 -4.49
CA GLU A 2 -2.17 -3.13 -3.70
C GLU A 2 -3.19 -2.44 -2.80
N VAL A 3 -2.90 -2.39 -1.50
CA VAL A 3 -3.73 -1.81 -0.45
C VAL A 3 -2.97 -0.58 0.06
N VAL A 4 -3.59 0.60 0.01
CA VAL A 4 -2.95 1.88 0.34
C VAL A 4 -3.65 2.57 1.51
N VAL A 5 -2.82 3.25 2.30
CA VAL A 5 -2.96 3.67 3.71
C VAL A 5 -3.94 4.80 4.01
N ALA A 6 -4.46 4.78 5.23
CA ALA A 6 -5.36 5.77 5.83
C ALA A 6 -4.69 7.15 6.06
N VAL A 7 -5.31 8.21 5.55
CA VAL A 7 -4.96 9.61 5.84
C VAL A 7 -6.16 10.28 6.53
N GLN A 8 -6.09 10.65 7.81
CA GLN A 8 -7.01 11.66 8.37
C GLN A 8 -6.82 13.02 7.66
N LEU A 9 -7.81 13.46 6.91
CA LEU A 9 -7.93 14.86 6.57
C LEU A 9 -8.71 15.56 7.69
N LYS A 10 -8.12 16.62 8.27
CA LYS A 10 -8.78 17.47 9.27
C LYS A 10 -10.02 18.14 8.66
N LEU A 11 -11.21 17.61 8.95
CA LEU A 11 -12.43 18.41 9.01
C LEU A 11 -12.39 19.13 10.36
N ASN A 12 -12.20 20.44 10.32
CA ASN A 12 -11.66 21.25 11.41
C ASN A 12 -12.65 21.41 12.58
N ARG A 13 -12.38 20.75 13.71
CA ARG A 13 -12.15 21.36 15.04
C ARG A 13 -11.85 20.28 16.08
N THR A 14 -10.57 20.19 16.43
CA THR A 14 -10.03 19.68 17.69
C THR A 14 -10.40 18.24 18.10
N LEU A 15 -9.60 17.26 17.67
CA LEU A 15 -9.35 16.04 18.46
C LEU A 15 -7.90 15.58 18.25
N LEU A 16 -7.12 15.75 19.30
CA LEU A 16 -5.75 15.27 19.46
C LEU A 16 -5.67 13.74 19.31
N GLN A 17 -4.60 13.28 18.68
CA GLN A 17 -3.92 12.00 18.97
C GLN A 17 -4.74 10.69 18.85
N LEU A 18 -5.09 10.28 17.63
CA LEU A 18 -5.61 8.92 17.38
C LEU A 18 -4.92 8.19 16.21
N ARG A 19 -3.77 8.68 15.73
CA ARG A 19 -3.29 8.41 14.36
C ARG A 19 -2.04 7.54 14.24
N GLN A 20 -1.36 7.22 15.33
CA GLN A 20 -0.04 6.56 15.27
C GLN A 20 -0.09 5.04 15.03
N LEU A 21 -1.26 4.39 15.00
CA LEU A 21 -1.34 2.92 14.92
C LEU A 21 -2.56 2.44 14.11
N ALA A 22 -2.60 2.72 12.81
CA ALA A 22 -3.29 1.84 11.84
C ALA A 22 -2.26 1.21 10.91
N HIS A 23 -1.12 0.83 11.50
CA HIS A 23 -0.07 0.06 10.86
C HIS A 23 -0.64 -1.26 10.33
N LEU A 24 -0.37 -1.53 9.05
CA LEU A 24 -0.74 -2.74 8.32
C LEU A 24 -2.25 -2.91 8.08
N LEU A 25 -2.57 -3.70 7.05
CA LEU A 25 -3.76 -4.55 6.93
C LEU A 25 -4.82 -4.11 5.89
N ARG A 26 -4.98 -5.03 4.93
CA ARG A 26 -6.20 -5.61 4.34
C ARG A 26 -7.50 -5.64 5.21
N ILE A 27 -7.76 -4.72 6.15
CA ILE A 27 -8.93 -4.75 7.05
C ILE A 27 -9.62 -3.37 7.08
N PRO A 28 -10.96 -3.29 7.05
CA PRO A 28 -11.70 -2.05 7.24
C PRO A 28 -11.37 -1.40 8.60
N GLY A 29 -11.03 -0.12 8.59
CA GLY A 29 -10.76 0.66 9.80
C GLY A 29 -12.05 1.18 10.44
N LEU A 30 -12.20 0.97 11.74
CA LEU A 30 -13.24 1.62 12.54
C LEU A 30 -12.84 3.07 12.78
N LEU A 31 -13.69 4.01 12.38
CA LEU A 31 -13.51 5.43 12.68
C LEU A 31 -14.66 5.90 13.55
N GLN A 32 -14.31 6.54 14.67
CA GLN A 32 -15.28 7.17 15.56
C GLN A 32 -15.38 8.66 15.22
N THR A 33 -16.60 9.14 15.00
CA THR A 33 -16.88 10.58 14.86
C THR A 33 -17.69 11.07 16.05
N VAL A 34 -17.77 12.40 16.18
CA VAL A 34 -18.66 13.06 17.15
C VAL A 34 -20.15 12.70 16.92
N GLU A 35 -20.50 12.18 15.74
CA GLU A 35 -21.86 11.82 15.33
C GLU A 35 -22.12 10.29 15.33
N GLY A 36 -21.10 9.46 15.62
CA GLY A 36 -21.20 8.01 15.70
C GLY A 36 -20.06 7.25 15.02
N ASP A 37 -20.08 5.92 15.17
CA ASP A 37 -19.09 4.98 14.61
C ASP A 37 -19.44 4.59 13.17
N PHE A 38 -18.43 4.54 12.30
CA PHE A 38 -18.58 4.10 10.91
C PHE A 38 -17.35 3.30 10.45
N LEU A 39 -17.51 2.55 9.35
CA LEU A 39 -16.41 1.82 8.72
C LEU A 39 -15.93 2.57 7.48
N LEU A 40 -14.63 2.82 7.38
CA LEU A 40 -14.04 3.41 6.17
C LEU A 40 -13.44 2.30 5.29
N ALA A 41 -14.02 2.12 4.10
CA ALA A 41 -13.45 1.33 3.03
C ALA A 41 -12.68 2.25 2.08
N VAL A 42 -11.38 1.98 1.87
CA VAL A 42 -10.52 2.79 1.00
C VAL A 42 -10.19 1.99 -0.26
N GLU A 43 -10.39 2.59 -1.42
CA GLU A 43 -10.05 2.03 -2.73
C GLU A 43 -9.10 2.98 -3.47
N ALA A 44 -7.97 2.47 -3.94
CA ALA A 44 -7.11 3.20 -4.87
C ALA A 44 -7.52 2.89 -6.32
N GLN A 45 -7.80 3.93 -7.11
CA GLN A 45 -8.27 3.77 -8.48
C GLN A 45 -7.39 4.57 -9.45
N GLY A 46 -6.59 3.86 -10.25
CA GLY A 46 -5.64 4.47 -11.18
C GLY A 46 -6.18 4.76 -12.59
N LYS A 47 -7.32 4.16 -12.95
CA LYS A 47 -8.02 4.34 -14.23
C LYS A 47 -9.51 3.99 -14.07
N LYS A 48 -10.36 4.48 -14.96
CA LYS A 48 -11.75 4.02 -15.06
C LYS A 48 -11.83 2.50 -15.25
N ASP A 49 -12.65 1.84 -14.43
CA ASP A 49 -12.89 0.40 -14.46
C ASP A 49 -14.39 0.13 -14.26
N LEU A 50 -15.04 -0.38 -15.30
CA LEU A 50 -16.50 -0.51 -15.32
C LEU A 50 -17.02 -1.60 -14.38
N ASP A 51 -16.17 -2.55 -13.97
CA ASP A 51 -16.58 -3.64 -13.07
C ASP A 51 -16.46 -3.25 -11.58
N LYS A 52 -15.68 -2.21 -11.28
CA LYS A 52 -15.42 -1.77 -9.90
C LYS A 52 -16.67 -1.37 -9.12
N PRO A 53 -17.66 -0.64 -9.68
CA PRO A 53 -18.87 -0.30 -8.93
C PRO A 53 -19.64 -1.51 -8.38
N HIS A 54 -19.66 -2.63 -9.11
CA HIS A 54 -20.26 -3.87 -8.61
C HIS A 54 -19.51 -4.43 -7.39
N SER A 55 -18.18 -4.40 -7.45
CA SER A 55 -17.32 -4.80 -6.32
C SER A 55 -17.53 -3.89 -5.10
N TRP A 56 -17.58 -2.58 -5.32
CA TRP A 56 -17.81 -1.59 -4.26
C TRP A 56 -19.13 -1.83 -3.54
N ALA A 57 -20.21 -2.05 -4.29
CA ALA A 57 -21.52 -2.35 -3.74
C ALA A 57 -21.50 -3.62 -2.88
N TYR A 58 -20.90 -4.70 -3.40
CA TYR A 58 -20.75 -5.95 -2.66
C TYR A 58 -19.99 -5.73 -1.34
N TYR A 59 -18.85 -5.02 -1.38
CA TYR A 59 -18.05 -4.76 -0.19
C TYR A 59 -18.81 -3.94 0.84
N LEU A 60 -19.46 -2.83 0.44
CA LEU A 60 -20.22 -2.01 1.38
C LEU A 60 -21.38 -2.80 2.00
N ALA A 61 -22.14 -3.54 1.20
CA ALA A 61 -23.22 -4.38 1.72
C ALA A 61 -22.69 -5.45 2.69
N HIS A 62 -21.56 -6.10 2.36
CA HIS A 62 -20.91 -7.08 3.24
C HIS A 62 -20.46 -6.45 4.56
N LEU A 63 -19.79 -5.29 4.51
CA LEU A 63 -19.30 -4.58 5.69
C LEU A 63 -20.46 -4.19 6.62
N TYR A 64 -21.51 -3.61 6.06
CA TYR A 64 -22.70 -3.26 6.84
C TYR A 64 -23.35 -4.52 7.46
N ALA A 65 -23.50 -5.59 6.68
CA ALA A 65 -24.11 -6.83 7.15
C ALA A 65 -23.31 -7.48 8.30
N LYS A 66 -21.97 -7.48 8.19
CA LYS A 66 -21.06 -8.11 9.15
C LYS A 66 -20.90 -7.32 10.44
N TYR A 67 -20.71 -6.01 10.33
CA TYR A 67 -20.31 -5.17 11.48
C TYR A 67 -21.45 -4.32 12.04
N LYS A 68 -22.59 -4.23 11.33
CA LYS A 68 -23.74 -3.37 11.70
C LYS A 68 -23.39 -1.90 11.88
N LEU A 69 -22.29 -1.47 11.28
CA LEU A 69 -21.82 -0.08 11.25
C LEU A 69 -22.00 0.48 9.83
N PRO A 70 -22.40 1.76 9.69
CA PRO A 70 -22.48 2.41 8.39
C PRO A 70 -21.12 2.39 7.68
N PRO A 71 -21.01 1.82 6.48
CA PRO A 71 -19.76 1.86 5.73
C PRO A 71 -19.71 3.08 4.81
N VAL A 72 -18.54 3.69 4.71
CA VAL A 72 -18.22 4.80 3.82
C VAL A 72 -17.15 4.34 2.85
N LEU A 73 -17.38 4.51 1.56
CA LEU A 73 -16.37 4.27 0.53
C LEU A 73 -15.61 5.55 0.23
N LEU A 74 -14.29 5.50 0.37
CA LEU A 74 -13.37 6.52 -0.07
C LEU A 74 -12.55 6.00 -1.25
N VAL A 75 -12.69 6.63 -2.41
CA VAL A 75 -11.92 6.31 -3.62
C VAL A 75 -10.84 7.36 -3.83
N VAL A 76 -9.60 6.92 -3.94
CA VAL A 76 -8.42 7.78 -4.12
C VAL A 76 -7.95 7.66 -5.56
N CYS A 77 -7.94 8.77 -6.29
CA CYS A 77 -7.70 8.82 -7.73
C CYS A 77 -6.55 9.78 -8.07
N GLN A 78 -5.56 9.35 -8.85
CA GLN A 78 -4.40 10.16 -9.24
C GLN A 78 -4.62 11.01 -10.51
N ASP A 79 -5.78 10.92 -11.13
CA ASP A 79 -6.14 11.74 -12.29
C ASP A 79 -7.60 12.21 -12.22
N ARG A 80 -7.83 13.40 -12.78
CA ARG A 80 -9.12 14.11 -12.69
C ARG A 80 -10.26 13.37 -13.38
N ASN A 81 -9.98 12.67 -14.47
CA ASN A 81 -11.00 11.94 -15.22
C ASN A 81 -11.50 10.71 -14.45
N THR A 82 -10.57 9.95 -13.85
CA THR A 82 -10.91 8.82 -12.98
C THR A 82 -11.64 9.29 -11.74
N ALA A 83 -11.21 10.41 -11.13
CA ALA A 83 -11.88 10.99 -9.96
C ALA A 83 -13.32 11.41 -10.28
N ALA A 84 -13.53 12.14 -11.37
CA ALA A 84 -14.85 12.58 -11.81
C ALA A 84 -15.78 11.39 -12.11
N TRP A 85 -15.26 10.34 -12.74
CA TRP A 85 -16.03 9.11 -12.98
C TRP A 85 -16.37 8.38 -11.68
N ALA A 86 -15.41 8.22 -10.77
CA ALA A 86 -15.61 7.53 -9.50
C ALA A 86 -16.57 8.26 -8.56
N ALA A 87 -16.73 9.57 -8.72
CA ALA A 87 -17.64 10.37 -7.89
C ALA A 87 -19.12 10.22 -8.29
N LEU A 88 -19.40 9.59 -9.43
CA LEU A 88 -20.78 9.38 -9.87
C LEU A 88 -21.48 8.36 -8.98
N PRO A 89 -22.71 8.64 -8.50
CA PRO A 89 -23.54 7.63 -7.86
C PRO A 89 -23.78 6.45 -8.79
N VAL A 90 -23.81 5.24 -8.21
CA VAL A 90 -24.12 4.02 -8.95
C VAL A 90 -25.32 3.33 -8.33
N ASP A 91 -26.40 3.29 -9.09
CA ASP A 91 -27.64 2.61 -8.70
C ASP A 91 -27.61 1.14 -9.14
N ILE A 92 -28.03 0.25 -8.23
CA ILE A 92 -28.22 -1.17 -8.47
C ILE A 92 -29.70 -1.48 -8.29
N GLY A 93 -30.33 -1.89 -9.39
CA GLY A 93 -31.76 -2.20 -9.46
C GLY A 93 -32.37 -1.66 -10.75
N PRO A 94 -33.65 -1.97 -11.03
CA PRO A 94 -34.39 -1.32 -12.12
C PRO A 94 -34.41 0.21 -11.95
N PRO A 95 -34.42 1.00 -13.03
CA PRO A 95 -34.43 2.47 -12.97
C PRO A 95 -35.57 3.06 -12.13
N GLU A 96 -36.73 2.40 -12.12
CA GLU A 96 -37.91 2.82 -11.37
C GLU A 96 -37.79 2.48 -9.87
N TRP A 97 -36.86 1.60 -9.49
CA TRP A 97 -36.71 1.08 -8.14
C TRP A 97 -35.25 0.71 -7.80
N PRO A 98 -34.36 1.69 -7.62
CA PRO A 98 -32.99 1.43 -7.20
C PRO A 98 -32.97 0.82 -5.79
N ALA A 99 -32.49 -0.43 -5.69
CA ALA A 99 -32.45 -1.17 -4.44
C ALA A 99 -31.24 -0.80 -3.57
N LEU A 100 -30.14 -0.39 -4.20
CA LEU A 100 -28.93 0.07 -3.53
C LEU A 100 -28.27 1.17 -4.37
N THR A 101 -27.91 2.29 -3.75
CA THR A 101 -27.09 3.33 -4.40
C THR A 101 -25.74 3.43 -3.70
N VAL A 102 -24.67 3.20 -4.44
CA VAL A 102 -23.31 3.48 -3.96
C VAL A 102 -22.99 4.95 -4.21
N ARG A 103 -22.55 5.66 -3.18
CA ARG A 103 -22.10 7.06 -3.25
C ARG A 103 -20.67 7.17 -2.72
N PRO A 104 -19.65 7.09 -3.59
CA PRO A 104 -18.27 7.18 -3.16
C PRO A 104 -17.91 8.61 -2.73
N LEU A 105 -17.17 8.74 -1.62
CA LEU A 105 -16.35 9.93 -1.39
C LEU A 105 -15.09 9.79 -2.24
N VAL A 106 -14.69 10.83 -2.95
CA VAL A 106 -13.53 10.77 -3.84
C VAL A 106 -12.47 11.77 -3.43
N LEU A 107 -11.22 11.34 -3.34
CA LEU A 107 -10.05 12.21 -3.23
C LEU A 107 -9.27 12.16 -4.54
N GLY A 108 -8.94 13.33 -5.07
CA GLY A 108 -8.15 13.45 -6.28
C GLY A 108 -7.54 14.84 -6.44
N PRO A 109 -6.87 15.11 -7.57
CA PRO A 109 -6.10 16.34 -7.77
C PRO A 109 -6.93 17.64 -7.76
N ASP A 110 -8.26 17.55 -7.81
CA ASP A 110 -9.17 18.71 -7.74
C ASP A 110 -9.50 19.14 -6.31
N ASN A 111 -9.43 18.23 -5.34
CA ASN A 111 -9.90 18.48 -3.97
C ASN A 111 -8.85 18.22 -2.88
N VAL A 112 -7.66 17.78 -3.27
CA VAL A 112 -6.47 17.77 -2.40
C VAL A 112 -5.54 18.92 -2.84
N PRO A 113 -5.06 19.74 -1.89
CA PRO A 113 -4.18 20.85 -2.21
C PRO A 113 -2.77 20.38 -2.58
N MET A 114 -2.13 21.11 -3.48
CA MET A 114 -0.71 20.94 -3.77
C MET A 114 0.13 21.54 -2.64
N VAL A 115 0.68 20.69 -1.78
CA VAL A 115 1.57 21.11 -0.69
C VAL A 115 3.00 21.27 -1.21
N SER A 116 3.37 22.49 -1.59
CA SER A 116 4.64 22.79 -2.26
C SER A 116 5.62 23.62 -1.41
N ALA A 117 5.21 24.06 -0.21
CA ALA A 117 6.07 24.79 0.70
C ALA A 117 6.57 23.88 1.83
N PRO A 118 7.89 23.84 2.14
CA PRO A 118 8.43 23.00 3.21
C PRO A 118 7.78 23.24 4.59
N ALA A 119 7.50 24.50 4.92
CA ALA A 119 6.87 24.86 6.19
C ALA A 119 5.40 24.39 6.28
N GLU A 120 4.71 24.28 5.14
CA GLU A 120 3.36 23.73 5.07
C GLU A 120 3.39 22.21 5.19
N ALA A 121 4.31 21.55 4.48
CA ALA A 121 4.53 20.12 4.57
C ALA A 121 4.89 19.67 6.00
N ALA A 122 5.75 20.42 6.69
CA ALA A 122 6.13 20.12 8.08
C ALA A 122 4.97 20.27 9.08
N ARG A 123 3.96 21.10 8.79
CA ARG A 123 2.78 21.26 9.65
C ARG A 123 1.82 20.09 9.55
N ASP A 124 1.77 19.42 8.41
CA ASP A 124 0.89 18.28 8.15
C ASP A 124 1.53 17.32 7.12
N ILE A 125 2.49 16.53 7.61
CA ILE A 125 3.20 15.53 6.79
C ILE A 125 2.24 14.52 6.14
N PRO A 126 1.22 13.98 6.84
CA PRO A 126 0.24 13.11 6.19
C PRO A 126 -0.48 13.75 4.98
N LEU A 127 -0.85 15.03 5.08
CA LEU A 127 -1.42 15.75 3.95
C LEU A 127 -0.41 15.94 2.82
N ALA A 128 0.86 16.24 3.15
CA ALA A 128 1.92 16.39 2.16
C ALA A 128 2.21 15.07 1.40
N VAL A 129 2.18 13.93 2.10
CA VAL A 129 2.27 12.59 1.48
C VAL A 129 1.10 12.36 0.54
N LEU A 130 -0.14 12.60 1.00
CA LEU A 130 -1.32 12.45 0.15
C LEU A 130 -1.27 13.36 -1.10
N SER A 131 -0.85 14.61 -0.91
CA SER A 131 -0.61 15.56 -1.99
C SER A 131 0.39 15.01 -3.00
N ALA A 132 1.54 14.48 -2.55
CA ALA A 132 2.53 13.88 -3.43
C ALA A 132 1.95 12.71 -4.23
N MET A 133 1.21 11.80 -3.57
CA MET A 133 0.63 10.62 -4.21
C MET A 133 -0.43 10.99 -5.25
N LEU A 134 -1.27 11.98 -4.96
CA LEU A 134 -2.37 12.37 -5.85
C LEU A 134 -1.92 13.25 -7.02
N HIS A 135 -0.94 14.12 -6.78
CA HIS A 135 -0.37 15.00 -7.79
C HIS A 135 0.85 14.38 -8.51
N GLY A 136 1.11 13.09 -8.34
CA GLY A 136 2.28 12.39 -8.90
C GLY A 136 2.44 12.47 -10.42
N ARG A 137 1.37 12.85 -11.14
CA ARG A 137 1.35 13.05 -12.60
C ARG A 137 1.34 14.53 -13.02
N ASP A 138 1.18 15.45 -12.09
CA ASP A 138 1.05 16.88 -12.36
C ASP A 138 2.42 17.52 -12.58
N ARG A 139 2.47 18.62 -13.36
CA ARG A 139 3.70 19.36 -13.65
C ARG A 139 4.38 19.94 -12.38
N GLY A 140 3.61 20.16 -11.32
CA GLY A 140 4.09 20.74 -10.05
C GLY A 140 4.67 19.74 -9.06
N ILE A 141 4.71 18.45 -9.37
CA ILE A 141 5.11 17.39 -8.43
C ILE A 141 6.51 17.58 -7.85
N ASP A 142 7.46 18.12 -8.62
CA ASP A 142 8.83 18.36 -8.15
C ASP A 142 8.87 19.27 -6.91
N ALA A 143 8.06 20.34 -6.88
CA ALA A 143 7.98 21.23 -5.73
C ALA A 143 7.35 20.55 -4.51
N ILE A 144 6.34 19.70 -4.73
CA ILE A 144 5.68 18.93 -3.68
C ILE A 144 6.65 17.93 -3.04
N LEU A 145 7.38 17.17 -3.87
CA LEU A 145 8.35 16.18 -3.39
C LEU A 145 9.51 16.84 -2.64
N LYS A 146 10.01 17.99 -3.11
CA LYS A 146 11.04 18.76 -2.40
C LYS A 146 10.55 19.27 -1.04
N ALA A 147 9.32 19.78 -0.97
CA ALA A 147 8.72 20.22 0.28
C ALA A 147 8.54 19.07 1.26
N LEU A 148 8.06 17.92 0.79
CA LEU A 148 7.88 16.71 1.58
C LEU A 148 9.22 16.15 2.08
N ALA A 149 10.24 16.05 1.22
CA ALA A 149 11.57 15.60 1.62
C ALA A 149 12.16 16.48 2.73
N ALA A 150 12.05 17.80 2.60
CA ALA A 150 12.50 18.74 3.63
C ALA A 150 11.74 18.57 4.96
N ALA A 151 10.42 18.33 4.91
CA ALA A 151 9.61 18.08 6.09
C ALA A 151 9.99 16.76 6.78
N LEU A 152 10.18 15.69 6.00
CA LEU A 152 10.56 14.37 6.51
C LEU A 152 11.97 14.38 7.12
N LYS A 153 12.89 15.18 6.58
CA LYS A 153 14.20 15.41 7.22
C LYS A 153 14.09 16.02 8.61
N GLY A 154 13.16 16.94 8.81
CA GLY A 154 12.86 17.49 10.14
C GLY A 154 12.25 16.45 11.06
N LEU A 155 11.37 15.59 10.54
CA LEU A 155 10.74 14.51 11.30
C LEU A 155 11.74 13.42 11.67
N GLU A 156 12.67 13.05 10.80
CA GLU A 156 13.70 12.03 11.04
C GLU A 156 14.50 12.28 12.33
N VAL A 157 14.81 13.53 12.64
CA VAL A 157 15.54 13.90 13.87
C VAL A 157 14.72 13.64 15.14
N LEU A 158 13.39 13.69 15.03
CA LEU A 158 12.45 13.58 16.15
C LEU A 158 11.86 12.17 16.28
N ASP A 159 11.58 11.54 15.14
CA ASP A 159 10.87 10.26 15.00
C ASP A 159 11.27 9.56 13.68
N PRO A 160 12.43 8.87 13.67
CA PRO A 160 12.94 8.13 12.50
C PRO A 160 11.98 7.07 11.96
N GLU A 161 11.27 6.37 12.86
CA GLU A 161 10.36 5.29 12.50
C GLU A 161 9.19 5.83 11.68
N THR A 162 8.54 6.88 12.18
CA THR A 162 7.43 7.54 11.49
C THR A 162 7.87 8.18 10.16
N ALA A 163 9.06 8.77 10.11
CA ALA A 163 9.61 9.31 8.87
C ALA A 163 9.82 8.22 7.80
N THR A 164 10.40 7.07 8.18
CA THR A 164 10.59 5.91 7.30
C THR A 164 9.27 5.42 6.72
N ILE A 165 8.22 5.35 7.54
CA ILE A 165 6.88 4.96 7.09
C ILE A 165 6.37 5.90 6.00
N PHE A 166 6.46 7.22 6.21
CA PHE A 166 5.99 8.17 5.20
C PHE A 166 6.83 8.16 3.92
N VAL A 167 8.13 7.88 4.02
CA VAL A 167 8.98 7.69 2.83
C VAL A 167 8.49 6.51 2.01
N GLU A 168 8.25 5.37 2.65
CA GLU A 168 7.79 4.16 1.98
C GLU A 168 6.39 4.33 1.38
N LEU A 169 5.47 4.95 2.12
CA LEU A 169 4.12 5.25 1.61
C LEU A 169 4.15 6.16 0.39
N THR A 170 5.04 7.15 0.40
CA THR A 170 5.24 8.03 -0.75
C THR A 170 5.79 7.24 -1.93
N SER A 171 6.79 6.38 -1.72
CA SER A 171 7.35 5.51 -2.76
C SER A 171 6.28 4.62 -3.41
N GLN A 172 5.47 3.93 -2.60
CA GLN A 172 4.41 3.06 -3.07
C GLN A 172 3.33 3.82 -3.86
N GLY A 173 2.93 4.99 -3.37
CA GLY A 173 1.95 5.83 -4.07
C GLY A 173 2.47 6.37 -5.40
N LEU A 174 3.78 6.55 -5.55
CA LEU A 174 4.40 7.07 -6.77
C LEU A 174 4.81 6.00 -7.77
N ASP A 175 4.86 4.71 -7.40
CA ASP A 175 5.47 3.61 -8.18
C ASP A 175 5.10 3.60 -9.68
N LYS A 176 3.84 3.91 -10.00
CA LYS A 176 3.30 3.92 -11.38
C LYS A 176 3.39 5.29 -12.06
N THR A 177 4.22 6.18 -11.56
CA THR A 177 4.38 7.56 -12.04
C THR A 177 5.85 7.87 -12.33
N TRP A 178 6.10 8.84 -13.20
CA TRP A 178 7.46 9.33 -13.48
C TRP A 178 8.10 10.00 -12.26
N ALA A 179 7.28 10.50 -11.32
CA ALA A 179 7.71 11.14 -10.10
C ALA A 179 8.39 10.17 -9.11
N ALA A 180 8.20 8.85 -9.24
CA ALA A 180 8.93 7.85 -8.45
C ALA A 180 10.45 7.96 -8.63
N LYS A 181 10.92 8.40 -9.80
CA LYS A 181 12.36 8.62 -10.01
C LYS A 181 12.85 9.84 -9.22
N ILE A 182 12.12 10.96 -9.29
CA ILE A 182 12.46 12.18 -8.55
C ILE A 182 12.49 11.90 -7.04
N TRP A 183 11.49 11.16 -6.55
CA TRP A 183 11.41 10.79 -5.16
C TRP A 183 12.61 9.94 -4.72
N ARG A 184 12.96 8.91 -5.51
CA ARG A 184 14.16 8.10 -5.26
C ARG A 184 15.44 8.93 -5.26
N ASP A 185 15.59 9.85 -6.20
CA ASP A 185 16.77 10.72 -6.28
C ASP A 185 16.87 11.64 -5.04
N LEU A 186 15.74 12.20 -4.58
CA LEU A 186 15.68 13.05 -3.38
C LEU A 186 16.04 12.27 -2.11
N VAL A 187 15.46 11.09 -1.92
CA VAL A 187 15.75 10.24 -0.75
C VAL A 187 17.17 9.66 -0.82
N ALA A 188 17.67 9.38 -2.02
CA ALA A 188 19.00 8.83 -2.25
C ALA A 188 20.12 9.86 -2.04
N VAL A 189 19.94 11.13 -2.43
CA VAL A 189 20.92 12.20 -2.14
C VAL A 189 21.08 12.43 -0.63
N ASP A 190 20.04 12.12 0.15
CA ASP A 190 20.05 12.12 1.62
C ASP A 190 20.35 10.71 2.22
N THR A 191 20.94 9.77 1.48
CA THR A 191 21.27 8.38 1.92
C THR A 191 22.16 8.26 3.17
N SER A 192 22.79 9.33 3.67
CA SER A 192 23.38 9.28 5.02
C SER A 192 22.34 9.34 6.15
N PHE A 193 21.07 9.62 5.84
CA PHE A 193 20.00 9.91 6.80
C PHE A 193 18.85 8.89 6.78
N PHE A 194 18.45 8.33 5.62
CA PHE A 194 17.26 7.47 5.52
C PHE A 194 17.55 5.94 5.47
N THR A 195 18.81 5.53 5.38
CA THR A 195 19.18 4.10 5.39
C THR A 195 19.55 3.67 6.82
N SER A 196 18.54 3.40 7.65
CA SER A 196 18.71 2.60 8.87
C SER A 196 18.21 1.17 8.63
N SER A 197 18.72 0.24 9.44
CA SER A 197 18.69 -1.24 9.34
C SER A 197 17.37 -1.88 8.91
N LEU A 198 16.23 -1.24 9.16
CA LEU A 198 14.90 -1.77 8.81
C LEU A 198 14.62 -1.77 7.29
N SER A 199 15.20 -0.84 6.52
CA SER A 199 15.07 -0.86 5.04
C SER A 199 15.81 -2.02 4.39
N GLN A 200 16.86 -2.53 5.02
CA GLN A 200 17.53 -3.76 4.59
C GLN A 200 16.69 -4.98 4.98
N GLU A 201 16.11 -5.01 6.17
CA GLU A 201 15.22 -6.11 6.63
C GLU A 201 13.95 -6.20 5.78
N ILE A 202 13.25 -5.10 5.51
CA ILE A 202 12.01 -5.10 4.71
C ILE A 202 12.30 -5.49 3.25
N ARG A 203 13.44 -5.05 2.70
CA ARG A 203 13.86 -5.45 1.36
C ARG A 203 14.22 -6.93 1.32
N ALA A 204 14.95 -7.42 2.31
CA ALA A 204 15.27 -8.84 2.45
C ALA A 204 14.00 -9.68 2.61
N GLU A 205 13.04 -9.24 3.43
CA GLU A 205 11.75 -9.90 3.62
C GLU A 205 10.89 -9.89 2.33
N GLY A 206 10.91 -8.78 1.58
CA GLY A 206 10.24 -8.66 0.28
C GLY A 206 10.86 -9.56 -0.79
N GLU A 207 12.19 -9.63 -0.83
CA GLU A 207 12.94 -10.52 -1.73
C GLU A 207 12.73 -12.00 -1.34
N ALA A 208 12.67 -12.32 -0.05
CA ALA A 208 12.42 -13.66 0.47
C ALA A 208 11.00 -14.13 0.13
N LYS A 209 9.98 -13.31 0.39
CA LYS A 209 8.59 -13.61 0.02
C LYS A 209 8.40 -13.75 -1.49
N GLY A 210 9.08 -12.92 -2.28
CA GLY A 210 9.09 -13.02 -3.75
C GLY A 210 9.69 -14.34 -4.22
N ARG A 211 10.84 -14.73 -3.66
CA ARG A 211 11.53 -15.96 -4.00
C ARG A 211 10.73 -17.20 -3.57
N ALA A 212 10.12 -17.19 -2.40
CA ALA A 212 9.22 -18.24 -1.92
C ALA A 212 8.03 -18.45 -2.86
N ALA A 213 7.42 -17.36 -3.34
CA ALA A 213 6.32 -17.42 -4.30
C ALA A 213 6.76 -18.00 -5.65
N ASP A 214 7.96 -17.65 -6.12
CA ASP A 214 8.52 -18.17 -7.37
C ASP A 214 8.83 -19.68 -7.28
N ILE A 215 9.38 -20.16 -6.17
CA ILE A 215 9.62 -21.59 -5.92
C ILE A 215 8.30 -22.37 -6.01
N LEU A 216 7.26 -21.93 -5.28
CA LEU A 216 5.96 -22.59 -5.28
C LEU A 216 5.32 -22.60 -6.67
N ARG A 217 5.50 -21.52 -7.43
CA ARG A 217 5.00 -21.41 -8.81
C ARG A 217 5.72 -22.38 -9.76
N ILE A 218 7.03 -22.58 -9.60
CA ILE A 218 7.79 -23.55 -10.39
C ILE A 218 7.33 -24.98 -10.06
N LEU A 219 7.19 -25.32 -8.78
CA LEU A 219 6.75 -26.66 -8.35
C LEU A 219 5.35 -27.00 -8.86
N ASP A 220 4.42 -26.04 -8.79
CA ASP A 220 3.07 -26.16 -9.36
C ASP A 220 3.12 -26.40 -10.88
N ARG A 221 3.94 -25.63 -11.61
CA ARG A 221 4.12 -25.79 -13.07
C ARG A 221 4.74 -27.13 -13.45
N ARG A 222 5.55 -27.73 -12.58
CA ARG A 222 6.16 -29.04 -12.78
C ARG A 222 5.29 -30.19 -12.28
N GLY A 223 4.13 -29.89 -11.68
CA GLY A 223 3.22 -30.90 -11.13
C GLY A 223 3.78 -31.64 -9.92
N ILE A 224 4.73 -31.03 -9.20
CA ILE A 224 5.30 -31.60 -7.98
C ILE A 224 4.34 -31.27 -6.83
N PRO A 225 3.72 -32.27 -6.17
CA PRO A 225 2.83 -32.01 -5.06
C PRO A 225 3.61 -31.45 -3.87
N VAL A 226 3.12 -30.35 -3.31
CA VAL A 226 3.69 -29.69 -2.12
C VAL A 226 2.69 -29.82 -0.98
N ALA A 227 3.07 -30.51 0.09
CA ALA A 227 2.25 -30.61 1.29
C ALA A 227 2.17 -29.25 2.01
N ASP A 228 1.14 -29.02 2.81
CA ASP A 228 0.95 -27.75 3.52
C ASP A 228 2.14 -27.42 4.46
N THR A 229 2.75 -28.45 5.06
CA THR A 229 3.96 -28.31 5.89
C THR A 229 5.17 -27.79 5.10
N ASP A 230 5.35 -28.25 3.86
CA ASP A 230 6.45 -27.83 3.00
C ASP A 230 6.19 -26.44 2.42
N ARG A 231 4.91 -26.14 2.13
CA ARG A 231 4.48 -24.81 1.72
C ARG A 231 4.75 -23.78 2.82
N GLU A 232 4.37 -24.09 4.06
CA GLU A 232 4.65 -23.24 5.22
C GLU A 232 6.15 -23.01 5.35
N ARG A 233 6.97 -24.07 5.30
CA ARG A 233 8.44 -24.00 5.36
C ARG A 233 9.04 -23.08 4.30
N ILE A 234 8.55 -23.12 3.06
CA ILE A 234 9.03 -22.23 1.98
C ILE A 234 8.59 -20.78 2.24
N THR A 235 7.34 -20.57 2.66
CA THR A 235 6.78 -19.21 2.85
C THR A 235 7.24 -18.50 4.11
N SER A 236 7.71 -19.23 5.11
CA SER A 236 8.22 -18.69 6.37
C SER A 236 9.75 -18.62 6.43
N CYS A 237 10.44 -18.88 5.32
CA CYS A 237 11.89 -18.82 5.24
C CYS A 237 12.31 -17.39 4.89
N ASP A 238 13.13 -16.78 5.74
CA ASP A 238 13.68 -15.44 5.54
C ASP A 238 15.16 -15.46 5.08
N ASP A 239 15.73 -16.65 4.88
CA ASP A 239 17.10 -16.86 4.39
C ASP A 239 17.12 -16.87 2.86
N LEU A 240 17.68 -15.80 2.28
CA LEU A 240 17.76 -15.61 0.84
C LEU A 240 18.70 -16.60 0.14
N ASP A 241 19.75 -17.07 0.80
CA ASP A 241 20.69 -18.03 0.22
C ASP A 241 20.03 -19.41 0.13
N ALA A 242 19.33 -19.82 1.20
CA ALA A 242 18.51 -21.03 1.19
C ALA A 242 17.41 -20.98 0.13
N LEU A 243 16.68 -19.86 0.03
CA LEU A 243 15.63 -19.67 -0.97
C LEU A 243 16.18 -19.65 -2.40
N THR A 244 17.38 -19.10 -2.62
CA THR A 244 18.01 -19.10 -3.96
C THR A 244 18.41 -20.51 -4.37
N LEU A 245 19.00 -21.28 -3.44
CA LEU A 245 19.32 -22.69 -3.66
C LEU A 245 18.07 -23.53 -3.95
N TRP A 246 17.00 -23.34 -3.19
CA TRP A 246 15.73 -24.03 -3.43
C TRP A 246 15.08 -23.61 -4.76
N PHE A 247 15.21 -22.35 -5.16
CA PHE A 247 14.76 -21.87 -6.47
C PHE A 247 15.49 -22.58 -7.60
N ASP A 248 16.83 -22.65 -7.55
CA ASP A 248 17.62 -23.30 -8.59
C ASP A 248 17.32 -24.80 -8.68
N ARG A 249 17.12 -25.47 -7.54
CA ARG A 249 16.75 -26.88 -7.49
C ARG A 249 15.31 -27.13 -7.92
N ALA A 250 14.38 -26.25 -7.62
CA ALA A 250 12.98 -26.38 -8.06
C ALA A 250 12.86 -26.46 -9.59
N ILE A 251 13.84 -25.92 -10.33
CA ILE A 251 13.89 -26.01 -11.80
C ILE A 251 14.10 -27.46 -12.29
N THR A 252 14.89 -28.28 -11.58
CA THR A 252 15.31 -29.61 -12.05
C THR A 252 14.86 -30.78 -11.17
N ALA A 253 14.68 -30.59 -9.86
CA ALA A 253 14.30 -31.61 -8.87
C ALA A 253 13.04 -32.41 -9.25
N ALA A 254 13.03 -33.73 -9.09
CA ALA A 254 11.87 -34.57 -9.36
C ALA A 254 10.89 -34.64 -8.18
N SER A 255 11.29 -34.15 -7.00
CA SER A 255 10.50 -34.21 -5.77
C SER A 255 10.79 -33.04 -4.82
N ILE A 256 9.91 -32.79 -3.85
CA ILE A 256 10.12 -31.74 -2.83
C ILE A 256 11.33 -32.04 -1.93
N ALA A 257 11.63 -33.33 -1.70
CA ALA A 257 12.77 -33.75 -0.90
C ALA A 257 14.10 -33.36 -1.54
N GLU A 258 14.19 -33.39 -2.88
CA GLU A 258 15.36 -32.96 -3.64
C GLU A 258 15.55 -31.44 -3.62
N VAL A 259 14.48 -30.66 -3.49
CA VAL A 259 14.56 -29.21 -3.32
C VAL A 259 15.27 -28.86 -2.00
N PHE A 260 14.93 -29.58 -0.93
CA PHE A 260 15.45 -29.37 0.42
C PHE A 260 16.73 -30.16 0.76
N ALA A 261 17.29 -30.95 -0.16
CA ALA A 261 18.46 -31.77 0.13
C ALA A 261 19.65 -30.90 0.58
N GLU A 262 20.35 -31.22 1.66
CA GLU A 262 21.57 -30.47 1.99
C GLU A 262 22.70 -30.88 1.02
N ASP A 263 23.48 -29.91 0.53
CA ASP A 263 24.70 -30.26 -0.19
C ASP A 263 25.67 -30.89 0.82
N LEU A 264 25.99 -32.18 0.63
CA LEU A 264 26.97 -32.92 1.44
C LEU A 264 28.42 -32.51 1.11
N SER A 265 28.66 -31.24 0.78
CA SER A 265 29.99 -30.69 0.53
C SER A 265 30.27 -29.57 1.52
N ASP A 266 30.73 -29.94 2.71
CA ASP A 266 31.76 -29.24 3.51
C ASP A 266 31.92 -29.90 4.90
N GLN A 267 32.16 -31.21 4.92
CA GLN A 267 32.76 -31.91 6.06
C GLN A 267 33.97 -32.73 5.58
N GLU A 268 34.99 -32.06 5.05
CA GLU A 268 36.34 -32.63 4.92
C GLU A 268 37.39 -31.53 4.72
N GLN A 269 37.72 -30.81 5.81
CA GLN A 269 39.10 -30.34 6.10
C GLN A 269 39.23 -29.80 7.52
#